data_AF-A0A2A9PCP4-F1
#
_entry.id   AF-A0A2A9PCP4-F1
#
_cell.length_a   1.000
_cell.length_b   1.000
_cell.length_c   1.000
_cell.angle_alpha   90.00
_cell.angle_beta   90.00
_cell.angle_gamma   90.00
#
_symmetry.space_group_name_H-M   'P 1'
#
loop_
_entity.id
_entity.type
_entity.pdbx_description
1 polymer ?
#
loop_
_entity_poly.entity_id
_entity_poly.type
_entity_poly.pdbx_seq_one_letter_code
_entity_poly.pdbx_strand_id
1 'polypeptide(L)'
;MRLQSLVRFSLLVSVTVGVLAAEERVPYADDLTEGQGYNTFLGAGCMHGAVNVGRVSSDMADQVEVEYSAERITDYKQLVRSLDVGASTAMSSMAMPGIHSEGSISARFLDRSELERSFLTYLVRVDVRRQPVSRSTYGFKWTTPHNANRTYCDRFISGFVKGGALFARVSIITKDESKGREVDQSAKAAFSIYGINTRVTQSIKEQMDSIYKHSEVRIYLHYVGAKPVVQGKPITGRHLDLLRLKDTADAFLDAAKKHEWKRFAQLERYTNVPDFRDAFQPPDYSEAKDRSWSVLVDFSDLLSLQKDVRQVGPERYVNGRTTLEALDGRLTDALKRHREWVDAVSQRPEASRVRPWVGSPSDWRAEFLRSIRRTTWIAQRLRLRNGGWTDIMDKRLRPGAKKLFEIKAFGFGGVPGATRLVFGRRRNKDSYTCLLGRDVPRDWEVLSALWVFATPVPGYSNETVQVSGVPQLNSIQLRLGAIPEQGLLKRQETTLFGFYVTK
;
A
#
# COMPACT_ATOMS: atom_id res chain seq x y z
N MET A 1 9.11 57.41 26.58
CA MET A 1 10.47 56.81 26.55
C MET A 1 10.33 55.29 26.55
N ARG A 2 10.46 54.66 25.36
CA ARG A 2 10.62 53.20 25.22
C ARG A 2 11.92 52.99 24.45
N LEU A 3 12.90 52.40 25.10
CA LEU A 3 14.22 52.10 24.54
C LEU A 3 14.08 50.93 23.55
N GLN A 4 14.40 51.17 22.28
CA GLN A 4 14.62 50.14 21.28
C GLN A 4 16.03 49.55 21.50
N SER A 5 16.10 48.22 21.65
CA SER A 5 17.36 47.48 21.60
C SER A 5 17.51 46.92 20.17
N LEU A 6 18.38 47.56 19.40
CA LEU A 6 18.98 47.00 18.19
C LEU A 6 20.06 45.99 18.62
N VAL A 7 19.96 44.74 18.19
CA VAL A 7 21.10 43.82 18.16
C VAL A 7 21.51 43.63 16.71
N ARG A 8 22.73 44.08 16.40
CA ARG A 8 23.42 43.97 15.12
C ARG A 8 23.76 42.50 14.84
N PHE A 9 23.42 42.01 13.65
CA PHE A 9 24.02 40.81 13.07
C PHE A 9 24.98 41.23 11.95
N SER A 10 26.26 40.91 12.17
CA SER A 10 27.37 40.86 11.20
C SER A 10 28.06 39.52 11.46
N LEU A 11 28.59 38.72 10.54
CA LEU A 11 28.85 38.81 9.12
C LEU A 11 29.24 37.38 8.66
N LEU A 12 29.01 37.06 7.39
CA LEU A 12 29.81 36.18 6.51
C LEU A 12 30.15 34.73 6.96
N VAL A 13 29.55 33.75 6.25
CA VAL A 13 30.20 32.47 5.94
C VAL A 13 30.06 32.23 4.44
N SER A 14 31.19 32.28 3.73
CA SER A 14 31.34 31.79 2.36
C SER A 14 31.07 30.29 2.32
N VAL A 15 30.05 29.87 1.57
CA VAL A 15 29.83 28.45 1.25
C VAL A 15 30.58 28.15 -0.04
N THR A 16 31.77 27.57 0.09
CA THR A 16 32.34 26.76 -0.99
C THR A 16 31.50 25.49 -1.11
N VAL A 17 30.72 25.39 -2.17
CA VAL A 17 29.98 24.17 -2.51
C VAL A 17 30.99 23.16 -3.05
N GLY A 18 31.67 22.46 -2.15
CA GLY A 18 32.22 21.15 -2.46
C GLY A 18 31.04 20.19 -2.58
N VAL A 19 30.85 19.60 -3.75
CA VAL A 19 29.91 18.48 -3.95
C VAL A 19 30.43 17.31 -3.12
N LEU A 20 30.08 17.26 -1.85
CA LEU A 20 30.21 16.05 -1.04
C LEU A 20 29.28 15.03 -1.66
N ALA A 21 29.86 13.96 -2.21
CA ALA A 21 29.11 12.81 -2.69
C ALA A 21 28.13 12.37 -1.59
N ALA A 22 26.82 12.39 -1.89
CA ALA A 22 25.82 11.91 -0.95
C ALA A 22 26.13 10.44 -0.62
N GLU A 23 26.34 10.17 0.66
CA GLU A 23 26.63 8.82 1.16
C GLU A 23 25.42 7.91 0.91
N GLU A 24 25.58 6.88 0.06
CA GLU A 24 24.51 5.95 -0.29
C GLU A 24 24.27 4.98 0.87
N ARG A 25 23.02 4.81 1.30
CA ARG A 25 22.64 3.99 2.46
C ARG A 25 21.49 3.05 2.12
N VAL A 26 21.49 1.87 2.73
CA VAL A 26 20.45 0.85 2.55
C VAL A 26 20.03 0.25 3.89
N PRO A 27 18.76 -0.14 4.07
CA PRO A 27 18.31 -0.75 5.32
C PRO A 27 19.16 -1.96 5.70
N TYR A 28 19.47 -2.08 7.00
CA TYR A 28 20.24 -3.22 7.50
C TYR A 28 19.44 -4.52 7.45
N ALA A 29 20.13 -5.62 7.15
CA ALA A 29 19.65 -7.00 7.27
C ALA A 29 20.75 -7.85 7.93
N ASP A 30 20.38 -8.89 8.68
CA ASP A 30 21.31 -9.58 9.61
C ASP A 30 22.51 -10.24 8.91
N ASP A 31 22.36 -10.60 7.64
CA ASP A 31 23.39 -11.19 6.77
C ASP A 31 24.41 -10.17 6.22
N LEU A 32 24.22 -8.87 6.48
CA LEU A 32 25.13 -7.83 6.01
C LEU A 32 26.33 -7.64 6.94
N THR A 33 27.53 -7.63 6.36
CA THR A 33 28.81 -7.49 7.07
C THR A 33 29.65 -6.35 6.50
N GLU A 34 30.49 -5.77 7.35
CA GLU A 34 31.43 -4.72 6.92
C GLU A 34 32.46 -5.29 5.94
N GLY A 35 32.78 -4.53 4.90
CA GLY A 35 33.68 -4.96 3.83
C GLY A 35 33.06 -5.92 2.81
N GLN A 36 31.77 -6.23 2.92
CA GLN A 36 31.08 -7.10 1.96
C GLN A 36 30.73 -6.33 0.68
N GLY A 37 30.90 -6.96 -0.49
CA GLY A 37 30.36 -6.45 -1.74
C GLY A 37 28.83 -6.41 -1.72
N TYR A 38 28.21 -5.48 -2.42
CA TYR A 38 26.78 -5.24 -2.32
C TYR A 38 26.19 -4.90 -3.69
N ASN A 39 25.05 -5.53 -4.00
CA ASN A 39 24.26 -5.25 -5.18
C ASN A 39 23.17 -4.24 -4.84
N THR A 40 23.33 -2.99 -5.26
CA THR A 40 22.39 -1.93 -4.93
C THR A 40 21.05 -2.02 -5.67
N PHE A 41 20.99 -2.79 -6.77
CA PHE A 41 19.73 -3.05 -7.46
C PHE A 41 18.92 -4.13 -6.73
N LEU A 42 19.53 -5.25 -6.36
CA LEU A 42 18.82 -6.31 -5.64
C LEU A 42 18.61 -5.97 -4.16
N GLY A 43 19.44 -5.11 -3.60
CA GLY A 43 19.47 -4.84 -2.16
C GLY A 43 20.02 -6.05 -1.39
N ALA A 44 21.07 -6.69 -1.92
CA ALA A 44 21.59 -7.95 -1.40
C ALA A 44 23.12 -7.92 -1.32
N GLY A 45 23.65 -8.57 -0.28
CA GLY A 45 25.09 -8.79 -0.13
C GLY A 45 25.63 -9.80 -1.15
N CYS A 46 26.89 -9.61 -1.53
CA CYS A 46 27.64 -10.44 -2.47
C CYS A 46 28.82 -11.08 -1.72
N MET A 47 30.06 -10.90 -2.17
CA MET A 47 31.23 -11.46 -1.49
C MET A 47 31.52 -10.80 -0.14
N HIS A 48 31.53 -11.60 0.93
CA HIS A 48 32.02 -11.18 2.25
C HIS A 48 33.53 -10.88 2.21
N GLY A 49 33.94 -9.82 2.91
CA GLY A 49 35.35 -9.44 3.00
C GLY A 49 35.98 -9.03 1.66
N ALA A 50 35.19 -8.54 0.71
CA ALA A 50 35.66 -7.94 -0.53
C ALA A 50 36.64 -6.76 -0.28
N VAL A 51 36.44 -6.03 0.82
CA VAL A 51 37.28 -4.91 1.25
C VAL A 51 37.61 -5.08 2.73
N ASN A 52 38.87 -4.89 3.11
CA ASN A 52 39.27 -4.67 4.49
C ASN A 52 38.92 -3.23 4.87
N VAL A 53 38.14 -3.06 5.94
CA VAL A 53 37.80 -1.75 6.48
C VAL A 53 38.59 -1.54 7.77
N GLY A 54 39.46 -0.53 7.77
CA GLY A 54 40.13 -0.03 8.96
C GLY A 54 39.42 1.21 9.48
N ARG A 55 39.17 1.31 10.77
CA ARG A 55 38.55 2.49 11.39
C ARG A 55 39.61 3.36 12.03
N VAL A 56 39.60 4.64 11.73
CA VAL A 56 40.34 5.66 12.45
C VAL A 56 39.40 6.21 13.52
N SER A 57 39.76 5.99 14.79
CA SER A 57 39.00 6.51 15.93
C SER A 57 38.88 8.03 15.85
N SER A 58 37.67 8.54 16.06
CA SER A 58 37.43 9.96 16.28
C SER A 58 36.78 10.16 17.64
N ASP A 59 37.21 11.19 18.36
CA ASP A 59 36.74 11.52 19.72
C ASP A 59 35.42 12.32 19.71
N MET A 60 34.67 12.30 18.60
CA MET A 60 33.43 13.07 18.50
C MET A 60 32.24 12.26 19.01
N ALA A 61 31.40 12.91 19.81
CA ALA A 61 30.19 12.30 20.36
C ALA A 61 29.16 12.00 19.25
N ASP A 62 28.57 10.80 19.31
CA ASP A 62 27.48 10.38 18.42
C ASP A 62 26.29 11.37 18.50
N GLN A 63 25.87 11.90 17.35
CA GLN A 63 24.60 12.64 17.27
C GLN A 63 23.45 11.67 17.03
N VAL A 64 22.45 11.69 17.92
CA VAL A 64 21.22 10.90 17.81
C VAL A 64 20.16 11.72 17.08
N GLU A 65 19.78 11.26 15.88
CA GLU A 65 18.65 11.78 15.11
C GLU A 65 17.43 10.88 15.33
N VAL A 66 16.26 11.49 15.53
CA VAL A 66 15.00 10.80 15.77
C VAL A 66 13.93 11.35 14.83
N GLU A 67 13.32 10.47 14.05
CA GLU A 67 12.09 10.73 13.31
C GLU A 67 10.98 9.88 13.92
N TYR A 68 9.95 10.52 14.45
CA TYR A 68 8.79 9.83 15.01
C TYR A 68 7.50 10.50 14.53
N SER A 69 6.76 9.81 13.68
CA SER A 69 5.58 10.37 13.01
C SER A 69 4.56 9.30 12.62
N ALA A 70 3.38 9.75 12.21
CA ALA A 70 2.42 8.94 11.47
C ALA A 70 1.99 9.71 10.23
N GLU A 71 2.01 9.04 9.07
CA GLU A 71 1.56 9.62 7.81
C GLU A 71 0.43 8.80 7.19
N ARG A 72 -0.46 9.48 6.45
CA ARG A 72 -1.48 8.79 5.65
C ARG A 72 -0.83 8.34 4.34
N ILE A 73 -0.97 7.05 4.05
CA ILE A 73 -0.51 6.44 2.80
C ILE A 73 -1.70 6.36 1.84
N THR A 74 -1.56 6.98 0.66
CA THR A 74 -2.59 6.97 -0.38
C THR A 74 -2.14 6.28 -1.67
N ASP A 75 -0.84 6.02 -1.81
CA ASP A 75 -0.25 5.43 -3.01
C ASP A 75 0.68 4.27 -2.64
N TYR A 76 0.74 3.26 -3.51
CA TYR A 76 1.56 2.08 -3.28
C TYR A 76 3.06 2.37 -3.36
N LYS A 77 3.51 3.26 -4.26
CA LYS A 77 4.92 3.66 -4.30
C LYS A 77 5.29 4.45 -3.05
N GLN A 78 4.39 5.30 -2.54
CA GLN A 78 4.61 5.99 -1.26
C GLN A 78 4.89 4.97 -0.15
N LEU A 79 4.06 3.92 0.00
CA LEU A 79 4.27 2.86 0.99
C LEU A 79 5.68 2.25 0.91
N VAL A 80 6.11 1.86 -0.29
CA VAL A 80 7.40 1.20 -0.51
C VAL A 80 8.56 2.17 -0.25
N ARG A 81 8.45 3.42 -0.70
CA ARG A 81 9.47 4.46 -0.49
C ARG A 81 9.66 4.80 0.99
N SER A 82 8.58 4.86 1.76
CA SER A 82 8.66 5.16 3.20
C SER A 82 9.43 4.10 4.01
N LEU A 83 9.71 2.92 3.43
CA LEU A 83 10.53 1.87 4.03
C LEU A 83 12.03 1.98 3.69
N ASP A 84 12.43 3.00 2.91
CA ASP A 84 13.79 3.19 2.39
C ASP A 84 14.29 1.98 1.55
N VAL A 85 13.37 1.27 0.88
CA VAL A 85 13.68 0.09 0.06
C VAL A 85 13.47 0.37 -1.43
N GLY A 86 14.38 -0.14 -2.26
CA GLY A 86 14.31 -0.04 -3.71
C GLY A 86 13.21 -0.93 -4.32
N ALA A 87 12.71 -0.55 -5.49
CA ALA A 87 11.58 -1.23 -6.11
C ALA A 87 11.87 -2.69 -6.51
N SER A 88 13.07 -2.98 -7.00
CA SER A 88 13.56 -4.34 -7.27
C SER A 88 13.66 -5.20 -6.00
N THR A 89 14.19 -4.67 -4.91
CA THR A 89 14.23 -5.35 -3.60
C THR A 89 12.81 -5.65 -3.08
N ALA A 90 11.87 -4.71 -3.25
CA ALA A 90 10.47 -4.92 -2.89
C ALA A 90 9.82 -6.02 -3.74
N MET A 91 10.07 -6.05 -5.06
CA MET A 91 9.61 -7.13 -5.94
C MET A 91 10.18 -8.50 -5.51
N SER A 92 11.47 -8.59 -5.23
CA SER A 92 12.11 -9.82 -4.76
C SER A 92 11.52 -10.30 -3.43
N SER A 93 11.31 -9.38 -2.47
CA SER A 93 10.72 -9.69 -1.17
C SER A 93 9.28 -10.24 -1.26
N MET A 94 8.49 -9.74 -2.23
CA MET A 94 7.14 -10.22 -2.48
C MET A 94 7.11 -11.54 -3.27
N ALA A 95 8.02 -11.70 -4.24
CA ALA A 95 8.09 -12.85 -5.13
C ALA A 95 8.60 -14.11 -4.41
N MET A 96 9.54 -13.94 -3.47
CA MET A 96 10.23 -15.03 -2.79
C MET A 96 10.25 -14.79 -1.26
N PRO A 97 9.09 -14.95 -0.58
CA PRO A 97 9.03 -14.77 0.87
C PRO A 97 9.99 -15.73 1.58
N GLY A 98 10.93 -15.20 2.37
CA GLY A 98 11.86 -16.01 3.19
C GLY A 98 13.24 -16.29 2.58
N ILE A 99 13.55 -15.80 1.38
CA ILE A 99 14.93 -15.85 0.83
C ILE A 99 15.85 -14.79 1.48
N HIS A 100 15.27 -13.77 2.10
CA HIS A 100 16.01 -12.71 2.81
C HIS A 100 15.78 -12.85 4.32
N SER A 101 16.83 -12.54 5.10
CA SER A 101 16.98 -12.75 6.57
C SER A 101 15.85 -12.15 7.44
N GLU A 102 15.89 -12.35 8.77
CA GLU A 102 14.85 -11.94 9.73
C GLU A 102 14.53 -10.42 9.75
N GLY A 103 15.27 -9.59 9.00
CA GLY A 103 15.01 -8.18 8.72
C GLY A 103 14.30 -7.88 7.39
N SER A 104 13.88 -8.87 6.61
CA SER A 104 13.19 -8.64 5.33
C SER A 104 11.76 -8.14 5.51
N ILE A 105 11.31 -7.25 4.62
CA ILE A 105 9.93 -6.75 4.65
C ILE A 105 8.98 -7.91 4.33
N SER A 106 8.06 -8.20 5.25
CA SER A 106 7.09 -9.27 5.01
C SER A 106 6.20 -8.95 3.79
N ALA A 107 5.93 -9.96 2.96
CA ALA A 107 5.02 -9.82 1.81
C ALA A 107 3.61 -9.32 2.21
N ARG A 108 3.19 -9.54 3.47
CA ARG A 108 1.94 -9.00 4.02
C ARG A 108 1.99 -7.49 4.23
N PHE A 109 3.13 -6.95 4.65
CA PHE A 109 3.33 -5.51 4.81
C PHE A 109 3.29 -4.77 3.46
N LEU A 110 3.76 -5.42 2.39
CA LEU A 110 3.73 -4.90 1.02
C LEU A 110 2.46 -5.30 0.23
N ASP A 111 1.44 -5.83 0.91
CA ASP A 111 0.23 -6.31 0.23
C ASP A 111 -0.57 -5.15 -0.34
N ARG A 112 -0.50 -4.97 -1.66
CA ARG A 112 -1.23 -3.96 -2.41
C ARG A 112 -2.74 -4.14 -2.35
N SER A 113 -3.23 -5.39 -2.41
CA SER A 113 -4.66 -5.68 -2.37
C SER A 113 -5.33 -5.15 -1.10
N GLU A 114 -4.60 -5.20 0.02
CA GLU A 114 -5.09 -4.68 1.28
C GLU A 114 -5.00 -3.16 1.35
N LEU A 115 -3.95 -2.55 0.80
CA LEU A 115 -3.84 -1.10 0.69
C LEU A 115 -5.05 -0.53 -0.07
N GLU A 116 -5.38 -1.10 -1.22
CA GLU A 116 -6.47 -0.66 -2.09
C GLU A 116 -7.87 -0.94 -1.50
N ARG A 117 -8.01 -2.00 -0.69
CA ARG A 117 -9.26 -2.31 0.02
C ARG A 117 -9.46 -1.44 1.27
N SER A 118 -8.39 -0.91 1.84
CA SER A 118 -8.47 -0.11 3.07
C SER A 118 -9.09 1.25 2.78
N PHE A 119 -10.05 1.66 3.61
CA PHE A 119 -10.62 3.01 3.56
C PHE A 119 -9.56 4.06 3.92
N LEU A 120 -8.74 3.75 4.94
CA LEU A 120 -7.57 4.55 5.32
C LEU A 120 -6.39 3.63 5.57
N THR A 121 -5.20 4.06 5.14
CA THR A 121 -3.95 3.43 5.56
C THR A 121 -3.05 4.49 6.18
N TYR A 122 -2.53 4.18 7.36
CA TYR A 122 -1.53 4.99 8.04
C TYR A 122 -0.23 4.21 8.17
N LEU A 123 0.90 4.89 8.06
CA LEU A 123 2.21 4.37 8.38
C LEU A 123 2.73 5.13 9.61
N VAL A 124 2.86 4.43 10.73
CA VAL A 124 3.60 4.94 11.89
C VAL A 124 5.07 4.61 11.69
N ARG A 125 5.94 5.60 11.82
CA ARG A 125 7.39 5.47 11.69
C ARG A 125 8.06 5.93 12.97
N VAL A 126 8.91 5.08 13.53
CA VAL A 126 9.92 5.46 14.53
C VAL A 126 11.27 5.11 13.93
N ASP A 127 12.12 6.08 13.64
CA ASP A 127 13.43 5.89 13.04
C ASP A 127 14.47 6.62 13.89
N VAL A 128 15.38 5.87 14.49
CA VAL A 128 16.47 6.39 15.33
C VAL A 128 17.78 6.10 14.62
N ARG A 129 18.60 7.13 14.45
CA ARG A 129 19.89 7.05 13.75
C ARG A 129 20.97 7.68 14.61
N ARG A 130 22.13 7.04 14.66
CA ARG A 130 23.35 7.59 15.25
C ARG A 130 24.39 7.67 14.17
N GLN A 131 24.75 8.90 13.78
CA GLN A 131 25.71 9.10 12.72
C GLN A 131 27.10 8.65 13.19
N PRO A 132 27.77 7.73 12.48
CA PRO A 132 29.14 7.39 12.81
C PRO A 132 30.07 8.54 12.41
N VAL A 133 30.95 8.95 13.32
CA VAL A 133 31.90 10.06 13.11
C VAL A 133 33.31 9.59 12.71
N SER A 134 33.49 8.31 12.39
CA SER A 134 34.80 7.73 12.11
C SER A 134 35.21 7.90 10.65
N ARG A 135 36.49 8.23 10.41
CA ARG A 135 37.10 8.10 9.08
C ARG A 135 37.52 6.65 8.86
N SER A 136 37.29 6.12 7.68
CA SER A 136 37.65 4.74 7.32
C SER A 136 38.78 4.70 6.30
N THR A 137 39.62 3.69 6.40
CA THR A 137 40.62 3.32 5.39
C THR A 137 40.23 1.98 4.77
N TYR A 138 40.50 1.80 3.48
CA TYR A 138 40.05 0.64 2.72
C TYR A 138 41.22 -0.10 2.07
N GLY A 139 41.14 -1.43 2.01
CA GLY A 139 42.05 -2.27 1.23
C GLY A 139 41.28 -3.35 0.45
N PHE A 140 41.36 -3.33 -0.87
CA PHE A 140 40.61 -4.21 -1.76
C PHE A 140 41.23 -5.63 -1.81
N LYS A 141 40.39 -6.66 -1.68
CA LYS A 141 40.82 -8.06 -1.80
C LYS A 141 40.44 -8.64 -3.15
N TRP A 142 41.36 -8.59 -4.10
CA TRP A 142 41.19 -9.23 -5.40
C TRP A 142 41.44 -10.74 -5.35
N THR A 143 40.50 -11.53 -5.85
CA THR A 143 40.56 -13.01 -5.88
C THR A 143 40.55 -13.61 -7.29
N THR A 144 40.61 -12.78 -8.33
CA THR A 144 40.53 -13.19 -9.74
C THR A 144 39.34 -14.11 -10.04
N PRO A 145 38.09 -13.68 -9.76
CA PRO A 145 36.91 -14.50 -10.02
C PRO A 145 36.61 -14.62 -11.53
N HIS A 146 35.89 -15.68 -11.92
CA HIS A 146 35.42 -15.85 -13.30
C HIS A 146 34.48 -14.71 -13.76
N ASN A 147 33.67 -14.17 -12.85
CA ASN A 147 32.83 -13.00 -13.11
C ASN A 147 32.93 -12.03 -11.92
N ALA A 148 33.71 -10.97 -12.09
CA ALA A 148 33.95 -9.96 -11.05
C ALA A 148 32.68 -9.22 -10.66
N ASN A 149 31.85 -8.82 -11.63
CA ASN A 149 30.60 -8.09 -11.37
C ASN A 149 29.61 -8.90 -10.53
N ARG A 150 29.52 -10.21 -10.76
CA ARG A 150 28.68 -11.10 -9.94
C ARG A 150 29.25 -11.36 -8.55
N THR A 151 30.57 -11.35 -8.42
CA THR A 151 31.27 -11.67 -7.16
C THR A 151 31.29 -10.46 -6.22
N TYR A 152 31.72 -9.30 -6.74
CA TYR A 152 31.94 -8.07 -5.97
C TYR A 152 30.75 -7.10 -6.03
N CYS A 153 29.89 -7.20 -7.05
CA CYS A 153 28.76 -6.30 -7.26
C CYS A 153 29.19 -4.83 -7.46
N ASP A 154 28.32 -3.85 -7.22
CA ASP A 154 28.57 -2.46 -7.61
C ASP A 154 29.06 -1.54 -6.48
N ARG A 155 28.83 -1.92 -5.23
CA ARG A 155 29.30 -1.21 -4.03
C ARG A 155 29.92 -2.20 -3.06
N PHE A 156 30.52 -1.69 -1.98
CA PHE A 156 30.80 -2.46 -0.78
C PHE A 156 30.25 -1.75 0.45
N ILE A 157 30.03 -2.50 1.52
CA ILE A 157 29.59 -1.97 2.81
C ILE A 157 30.80 -1.40 3.54
N SER A 158 30.87 -0.07 3.67
CA SER A 158 31.96 0.63 4.37
C SER A 158 31.76 0.71 5.88
N GLY A 159 30.52 0.53 6.35
CA GLY A 159 30.18 0.65 7.76
C GLY A 159 28.69 0.53 8.00
N PHE A 160 28.28 0.82 9.23
CA PHE A 160 26.87 0.78 9.63
C PHE A 160 26.51 2.03 10.43
N VAL A 161 25.36 2.61 10.10
CA VAL A 161 24.69 3.61 10.94
C VAL A 161 23.99 2.87 12.08
N LYS A 162 24.31 3.22 13.32
CA LYS A 162 23.68 2.64 14.50
C LYS A 162 22.28 3.21 14.72
N GLY A 163 21.43 2.49 15.46
CA GLY A 163 20.03 2.82 15.73
C GLY A 163 19.09 1.75 15.21
N GLY A 164 17.82 2.08 15.00
CA GLY A 164 16.82 1.12 14.53
C GLY A 164 15.57 1.81 14.03
N ALA A 165 14.77 1.08 13.26
CA ALA A 165 13.46 1.56 12.83
C ALA A 165 12.32 0.58 13.12
N LEU A 166 11.17 1.15 13.47
CA LEU A 166 9.88 0.49 13.51
C LEU A 166 8.97 1.17 12.50
N PHE A 167 8.39 0.35 11.63
CA PHE A 167 7.33 0.74 10.72
C PHE A 167 6.08 -0.05 11.08
N ALA A 168 4.96 0.65 11.30
CA ALA A 168 3.67 0.01 11.50
C ALA A 168 2.68 0.48 10.45
N ARG A 169 2.29 -0.43 9.56
CA ARG A 169 1.19 -0.21 8.60
C ARG A 169 -0.12 -0.52 9.29
N VAL A 170 -0.99 0.48 9.40
CA VAL A 170 -2.34 0.35 9.93
C VAL A 170 -3.34 0.49 8.80
N SER A 171 -4.03 -0.60 8.50
CA SER A 171 -5.08 -0.68 7.48
C SER A 171 -6.45 -0.64 8.16
N ILE A 172 -7.24 0.39 7.88
CA ILE A 172 -8.60 0.59 8.40
C ILE A 172 -9.60 0.27 7.29
N ILE A 173 -10.34 -0.81 7.46
CA ILE A 173 -11.35 -1.28 6.50
C ILE A 173 -12.72 -0.99 7.09
N THR A 174 -13.44 -0.05 6.50
CA THR A 174 -14.74 0.41 7.02
C THR A 174 -15.82 -0.67 6.84
N LYS A 175 -16.60 -0.94 7.89
CA LYS A 175 -17.74 -1.88 7.87
C LYS A 175 -19.03 -1.23 7.35
N ASP A 176 -19.13 0.10 7.50
CA ASP A 176 -20.26 0.92 7.06
C ASP A 176 -19.73 2.19 6.38
N GLU A 177 -19.76 2.23 5.04
CA GLU A 177 -19.22 3.35 4.25
C GLU A 177 -19.88 4.69 4.61
N SER A 178 -21.10 4.70 5.16
CA SER A 178 -21.76 5.94 5.59
C SER A 178 -21.11 6.59 6.82
N LYS A 179 -20.26 5.84 7.52
CA LYS A 179 -19.45 6.31 8.65
C LYS A 179 -18.06 6.78 8.27
N GLY A 180 -17.74 6.82 6.97
CA GLY A 180 -16.40 7.19 6.48
C GLY A 180 -15.89 8.54 7.02
N ARG A 181 -16.74 9.57 7.12
CA ARG A 181 -16.33 10.88 7.67
C ARG A 181 -15.98 10.82 9.16
N GLU A 182 -16.77 10.09 9.93
CA GLU A 182 -16.54 9.88 11.37
C GLU A 182 -15.22 9.12 11.57
N VAL A 183 -15.01 8.03 10.83
CA VAL A 183 -13.77 7.24 10.85
C VAL A 183 -12.54 8.07 10.43
N ASP A 184 -12.63 8.88 9.37
CA ASP A 184 -11.53 9.75 8.91
C ASP A 184 -11.12 10.80 9.95
N GLN A 185 -12.11 11.44 10.59
CA GLN A 185 -11.85 12.42 11.65
C GLN A 185 -11.22 11.76 12.88
N SER A 186 -11.77 10.63 13.32
CA SER A 186 -11.24 9.88 14.46
C SER A 186 -9.82 9.35 14.18
N ALA A 187 -9.54 8.88 12.97
CA ALA A 187 -8.19 8.45 12.58
C ALA A 187 -7.20 9.62 12.62
N LYS A 188 -7.54 10.78 12.03
CA LYS A 188 -6.67 11.97 12.08
C LYS A 188 -6.28 12.36 13.50
N ALA A 189 -7.23 12.32 14.43
CA ALA A 189 -6.96 12.60 15.84
C ALA A 189 -6.14 11.48 16.51
N ALA A 190 -6.48 10.22 16.27
CA ALA A 190 -5.77 9.08 16.86
C ALA A 190 -4.30 8.98 16.41
N PHE A 191 -3.98 9.37 15.17
CA PHE A 191 -2.62 9.30 14.63
C PHE A 191 -1.79 10.57 14.87
N SER A 192 -2.38 11.69 15.31
CA SER A 192 -1.60 12.91 15.60
C SER A 192 -0.74 12.80 16.87
N ILE A 193 -0.97 11.78 17.70
CA ILE A 193 -0.23 11.58 18.96
C ILE A 193 1.18 10.99 18.76
N TYR A 194 1.46 10.40 17.58
CA TYR A 194 2.77 9.82 17.28
C TYR A 194 3.78 10.94 17.06
N GLY A 195 4.94 10.87 17.72
CA GLY A 195 5.93 11.96 17.75
C GLY A 195 5.80 12.91 18.93
N ILE A 196 4.70 12.87 19.67
CA ILE A 196 4.46 13.76 20.82
C ILE A 196 4.66 12.98 22.11
N ASN A 197 5.47 13.51 23.02
CA ASN A 197 5.71 12.93 24.35
C ASN A 197 4.54 13.21 25.32
N THR A 198 3.34 12.78 24.96
CA THR A 198 2.12 12.93 25.78
C THR A 198 1.47 11.58 26.02
N ARG A 199 0.89 11.40 27.21
CA ARG A 199 0.08 10.22 27.53
C ARG A 199 -1.21 10.24 26.71
N VAL A 200 -1.66 9.06 26.28
CA VAL A 200 -2.94 8.92 25.57
C VAL A 200 -4.08 9.37 26.49
N THR A 201 -4.73 10.48 26.12
CA THR A 201 -5.86 11.06 26.89
C THR A 201 -7.14 10.26 26.66
N GLN A 202 -8.15 10.45 27.52
CA GLN A 202 -9.44 9.79 27.38
C GLN A 202 -10.12 10.13 26.03
N SER A 203 -10.02 11.39 25.59
CA SER A 203 -10.57 11.82 24.30
C SER A 203 -9.96 11.06 23.11
N ILE A 204 -8.65 10.78 23.14
CA ILE A 204 -7.99 9.99 22.09
C ILE A 204 -8.44 8.52 22.12
N LYS A 205 -8.62 7.94 23.31
CA LYS A 205 -9.18 6.58 23.44
C LYS A 205 -10.56 6.48 22.82
N GLU A 206 -11.42 7.48 23.04
CA GLU A 206 -12.75 7.55 22.41
C GLU A 206 -12.66 7.64 20.88
N GLN A 207 -11.65 8.33 20.32
CA GLN A 207 -11.42 8.33 18.87
C GLN A 207 -11.01 6.95 18.37
N MET A 208 -10.10 6.26 19.07
CA MET A 208 -9.72 4.88 18.72
C MET A 208 -10.93 3.92 18.79
N ASP A 209 -11.76 4.03 19.83
CA ASP A 209 -12.98 3.22 19.97
C ASP A 209 -13.98 3.47 18.84
N SER A 210 -14.13 4.73 18.39
CA SER A 210 -14.96 5.08 17.24
C SER A 210 -14.48 4.39 15.95
N ILE A 211 -13.17 4.32 15.73
CA ILE A 211 -12.59 3.59 14.59
C ILE A 211 -12.96 2.10 14.68
N TYR A 212 -12.74 1.44 15.83
CA TYR A 212 -13.05 0.01 15.99
C TYR A 212 -14.54 -0.33 15.88
N LYS A 213 -15.40 0.58 16.33
CA LYS A 213 -16.85 0.45 16.23
C LYS A 213 -17.32 0.36 14.79
N HIS A 214 -16.70 1.14 13.89
CA HIS A 214 -17.14 1.29 12.51
C HIS A 214 -16.22 0.61 11.48
N SER A 215 -15.10 0.02 11.91
CA SER A 215 -14.10 -0.55 11.01
C SER A 215 -13.49 -1.85 11.55
N GLU A 216 -12.87 -2.61 10.66
CA GLU A 216 -11.85 -3.60 10.98
C GLU A 216 -10.47 -2.92 10.87
N VAL A 217 -9.62 -3.10 11.88
CA VAL A 217 -8.26 -2.53 11.90
C VAL A 217 -7.26 -3.68 11.85
N ARG A 218 -6.33 -3.62 10.90
CA ARG A 218 -5.23 -4.57 10.76
C ARG A 218 -3.91 -3.84 10.90
N ILE A 219 -3.01 -4.36 11.73
CA ILE A 219 -1.70 -3.74 12.00
C ILE A 219 -0.58 -4.72 11.65
N TYR A 220 0.38 -4.25 10.86
CA TYR A 220 1.57 -4.99 10.46
C TYR A 220 2.80 -4.24 10.91
N LEU A 221 3.68 -4.92 11.63
CA LEU A 221 4.94 -4.36 12.09
C LEU A 221 6.08 -4.85 11.21
N HIS A 222 7.00 -3.94 10.90
CA HIS A 222 8.28 -4.23 10.29
C HIS A 222 9.36 -3.51 11.11
N TYR A 223 10.41 -4.25 11.46
CA TYR A 223 11.51 -3.76 12.27
C TYR A 223 12.80 -3.83 11.45
N VAL A 224 13.64 -2.81 11.57
CA VAL A 224 15.03 -2.82 11.10
C VAL A 224 15.91 -2.68 12.32
N GLY A 225 16.73 -3.70 12.57
CA GLY A 225 17.41 -3.93 13.86
C GLY A 225 16.63 -4.90 14.76
N ALA A 226 16.95 -4.93 16.06
CA ALA A 226 16.33 -5.91 16.94
C ALA A 226 14.89 -5.53 17.35
N LYS A 227 14.04 -6.54 17.52
CA LYS A 227 12.68 -6.39 18.02
C LYS A 227 12.72 -6.05 19.52
N PRO A 228 12.01 -5.01 19.99
CA PRO A 228 11.93 -4.73 21.41
C PRO A 228 11.16 -5.87 22.10
N VAL A 229 11.76 -6.42 23.15
CA VAL A 229 11.11 -7.39 24.04
C VAL A 229 10.39 -6.59 25.11
N VAL A 230 9.07 -6.56 25.07
CA VAL A 230 8.25 -5.95 26.13
C VAL A 230 7.71 -7.07 27.00
N GLN A 231 8.01 -7.02 28.31
CA GLN A 231 7.57 -8.04 29.29
C GLN A 231 7.96 -9.49 28.92
N GLY A 232 9.16 -9.69 28.36
CA GLY A 232 9.68 -11.02 28.03
C GLY A 232 9.04 -11.69 26.80
N LYS A 233 8.15 -10.99 26.06
CA LYS A 233 7.55 -11.52 24.83
C LYS A 233 7.83 -10.61 23.63
N PRO A 234 8.13 -11.16 22.44
CA PRO A 234 8.14 -10.39 21.21
C PRO A 234 6.73 -9.84 20.96
N ILE A 235 6.62 -8.54 20.69
CA ILE A 235 5.34 -7.95 20.28
C ILE A 235 5.04 -8.45 18.86
N THR A 236 3.97 -9.24 18.71
CA THR A 236 3.52 -9.75 17.41
C THR A 236 2.19 -9.09 17.04
N GLY A 237 1.99 -8.79 15.76
CA GLY A 237 0.84 -8.01 15.27
C GLY A 237 -0.55 -8.65 15.45
N ARG A 238 -0.65 -9.92 15.89
CA ARG A 238 -1.92 -10.67 15.89
C ARG A 238 -2.93 -10.21 16.96
N HIS A 239 -2.48 -9.50 17.99
CA HIS A 239 -3.30 -8.94 19.08
C HIS A 239 -2.97 -7.47 19.37
N LEU A 240 -2.41 -6.77 18.37
CA LEU A 240 -2.05 -5.37 18.50
C LEU A 240 -3.27 -4.50 18.16
N ASP A 241 -3.64 -3.62 19.09
CA ASP A 241 -4.61 -2.55 18.86
C ASP A 241 -3.90 -1.19 18.74
N LEU A 242 -4.64 -0.13 18.40
CA LEU A 242 -4.08 1.22 18.22
C LEU A 242 -3.43 1.78 19.49
N LEU A 243 -3.93 1.42 20.68
CA LEU A 243 -3.38 1.87 21.95
C LEU A 243 -2.04 1.17 22.22
N ARG A 244 -2.03 -0.16 22.10
CA ARG A 244 -0.81 -0.97 22.24
C ARG A 244 0.22 -0.63 21.17
N LEU A 245 -0.20 -0.21 19.98
CA LEU A 245 0.73 0.27 18.96
C LEU A 245 1.46 1.54 19.42
N LYS A 246 0.78 2.50 20.07
CA LYS A 246 1.44 3.68 20.65
C LYS A 246 2.46 3.28 21.71
N ASP A 247 2.07 2.43 22.65
CA ASP A 247 2.98 1.93 23.70
C ASP A 247 4.18 1.19 23.10
N THR A 248 3.95 0.40 22.06
CA THR A 248 5.00 -0.31 21.32
C THR A 248 5.98 0.66 20.64
N ALA A 249 5.46 1.71 20.01
CA ALA A 249 6.27 2.70 19.32
C ALA A 249 7.11 3.54 20.30
N ASP A 250 6.55 3.94 21.44
CA ASP A 250 7.26 4.64 22.50
C ASP A 250 8.36 3.76 23.12
N ALA A 251 8.02 2.52 23.45
CA ALA A 251 8.99 1.56 23.97
C ALA A 251 10.12 1.26 22.98
N PHE A 252 9.81 1.17 21.68
CA PHE A 252 10.82 1.04 20.64
C PHE A 252 11.74 2.25 20.60
N LEU A 253 11.19 3.47 20.62
CA LEU A 253 11.97 4.71 20.63
C LEU A 253 12.96 4.74 21.81
N ASP A 254 12.49 4.42 23.01
CA ASP A 254 13.31 4.42 24.22
C ASP A 254 14.42 3.36 24.18
N ALA A 255 14.13 2.19 23.60
CA ALA A 255 15.13 1.14 23.41
C ALA A 255 16.16 1.52 22.34
N ALA A 256 15.71 1.99 21.18
CA ALA A 256 16.57 2.36 20.05
C ALA A 256 17.51 3.53 20.38
N LYS A 257 17.09 4.47 21.23
CA LYS A 257 17.92 5.55 21.78
C LYS A 257 19.06 5.08 22.69
N LYS A 258 19.00 3.85 23.22
CA LYS A 258 20.00 3.30 24.15
C LYS A 258 20.84 2.21 23.49
N HIS A 259 20.24 1.46 22.57
CA HIS A 259 20.90 0.34 21.92
C HIS A 259 21.80 0.76 20.75
N GLU A 260 22.75 -0.12 20.42
CA GLU A 260 23.64 -0.02 19.25
C GLU A 260 23.20 -0.97 18.11
N TRP A 261 21.89 -1.09 17.89
CA TRP A 261 21.38 -1.83 16.73
C TRP A 261 21.90 -1.21 15.42
N LYS A 262 21.83 -1.95 14.31
CA LYS A 262 22.20 -1.43 12.99
C LYS A 262 20.93 -1.01 12.26
N ARG A 263 20.89 0.24 11.79
CA ARG A 263 19.77 0.83 11.06
C ARG A 263 19.99 0.83 9.55
N PHE A 264 21.18 1.22 9.12
CA PHE A 264 21.59 1.23 7.72
C PHE A 264 22.97 0.62 7.56
N ALA A 265 23.19 -0.05 6.43
CA ALA A 265 24.53 -0.25 5.89
C ALA A 265 24.91 0.99 5.05
N GLN A 266 26.13 1.50 5.27
CA GLN A 266 26.73 2.55 4.45
C GLN A 266 27.41 1.90 3.26
N LEU A 267 27.15 2.42 2.07
CA LEU A 267 27.69 1.91 0.83
C LEU A 267 28.74 2.85 0.28
N GLU A 268 29.84 2.26 -0.20
CA GLU A 268 30.97 2.97 -0.75
C GLU A 268 31.35 2.41 -2.13
N ARG A 269 31.94 3.26 -2.97
CA ARG A 269 32.39 2.91 -4.32
C ARG A 269 33.75 2.24 -4.27
N TYR A 270 33.94 1.16 -5.02
CA TYR A 270 35.25 0.52 -5.19
C TYR A 270 36.33 1.49 -5.70
N THR A 271 35.96 2.47 -6.51
CA THR A 271 36.86 3.53 -7.01
C THR A 271 37.46 4.41 -5.92
N ASN A 272 36.89 4.39 -4.70
CA ASN A 272 37.40 5.13 -3.55
C ASN A 272 38.42 4.31 -2.74
N VAL A 273 38.69 3.06 -3.14
CA VAL A 273 39.65 2.18 -2.47
C VAL A 273 41.02 2.29 -3.17
N PRO A 274 42.08 2.74 -2.47
CA PRO A 274 43.37 3.10 -3.11
C PRO A 274 44.03 1.99 -3.93
N ASP A 275 43.88 0.74 -3.51
CA ASP A 275 44.46 -0.45 -4.16
C ASP A 275 43.49 -1.18 -5.09
N PHE A 276 42.31 -0.60 -5.39
CA PHE A 276 41.36 -1.18 -6.34
C PHE A 276 41.92 -1.31 -7.76
N ARG A 277 42.69 -0.31 -8.22
CA ARG A 277 43.41 -0.28 -9.51
C ARG A 277 42.58 -0.75 -10.71
N ASP A 278 41.31 -0.34 -10.76
CA ASP A 278 40.36 -0.71 -11.80
C ASP A 278 40.29 -2.24 -12.08
N ALA A 279 40.43 -3.06 -11.04
CA ALA A 279 40.43 -4.52 -11.14
C ALA A 279 39.17 -5.08 -11.84
N PHE A 280 38.07 -4.34 -11.81
CA PHE A 280 36.90 -4.55 -12.65
C PHE A 280 36.13 -3.23 -12.83
N GLN A 281 35.11 -3.22 -13.69
CA GLN A 281 34.19 -2.09 -13.84
C GLN A 281 32.89 -2.37 -13.06
N PRO A 282 32.65 -1.72 -11.90
CA PRO A 282 31.41 -1.90 -11.16
C PRO A 282 30.18 -1.55 -12.03
N PRO A 283 29.12 -2.39 -12.01
CA PRO A 283 27.88 -2.09 -12.72
C PRO A 283 27.25 -0.76 -12.25
N ASP A 284 26.64 -0.01 -13.17
CA ASP A 284 25.86 1.19 -12.82
C ASP A 284 24.36 0.91 -12.89
N TYR A 285 23.73 0.79 -11.72
CA TYR A 285 22.30 0.53 -11.61
C TYR A 285 21.43 1.79 -11.52
N SER A 286 21.98 3.00 -11.69
CA SER A 286 21.22 4.24 -11.47
C SER A 286 19.97 4.30 -12.36
N GLU A 287 20.12 4.09 -13.67
CA GLU A 287 19.00 4.03 -14.62
C GLU A 287 18.03 2.87 -14.30
N ALA A 288 18.58 1.71 -13.92
CA ALA A 288 17.80 0.51 -13.62
C ALA A 288 16.91 0.70 -12.38
N LYS A 289 17.44 1.32 -11.31
CA LYS A 289 16.70 1.65 -10.08
C LYS A 289 15.51 2.54 -10.41
N ASP A 290 15.71 3.59 -11.19
CA ASP A 290 14.62 4.51 -11.56
C ASP A 290 13.54 3.82 -12.39
N ARG A 291 13.94 3.04 -13.40
CA ARG A 291 12.99 2.32 -14.26
C ARG A 291 12.20 1.25 -13.50
N SER A 292 12.80 0.61 -12.51
CA SER A 292 12.19 -0.48 -11.74
C SER A 292 10.91 -0.05 -10.98
N TRP A 293 10.74 1.24 -10.66
CA TRP A 293 9.52 1.74 -10.02
C TRP A 293 8.25 1.54 -10.84
N SER A 294 8.35 1.62 -12.16
CA SER A 294 7.21 1.34 -13.04
C SER A 294 6.90 -0.16 -13.09
N VAL A 295 7.94 -0.98 -13.16
CA VAL A 295 7.84 -2.45 -13.19
C VAL A 295 7.29 -2.99 -11.87
N LEU A 296 7.64 -2.39 -10.73
CA LEU A 296 7.08 -2.70 -9.42
C LEU A 296 5.56 -2.48 -9.38
N VAL A 297 5.06 -1.38 -9.95
CA VAL A 297 3.63 -1.10 -9.99
C VAL A 297 2.92 -2.21 -10.75
N ASP A 298 3.35 -2.49 -11.99
CA ASP A 298 2.75 -3.53 -12.82
C ASP A 298 2.82 -4.90 -12.12
N PHE A 299 3.97 -5.26 -11.54
CA PHE A 299 4.14 -6.50 -10.79
C PHE A 299 3.19 -6.60 -9.60
N SER A 300 3.08 -5.54 -8.79
CA SER A 300 2.21 -5.51 -7.61
C SER A 300 0.72 -5.56 -7.98
N ASP A 301 0.33 -4.94 -9.09
CA ASP A 301 -1.03 -5.01 -9.63
C ASP A 301 -1.38 -6.43 -10.08
N LEU A 302 -0.49 -7.07 -10.84
CA LEU A 302 -0.68 -8.45 -11.29
C LEU A 302 -0.71 -9.44 -10.12
N LEU A 303 0.13 -9.22 -9.09
CA LEU A 303 0.14 -10.04 -7.88
C LEU A 303 -1.15 -9.86 -7.07
N SER A 304 -1.65 -8.63 -6.97
CA SER A 304 -2.96 -8.33 -6.37
C SER A 304 -4.08 -9.04 -7.13
N LEU A 305 -4.09 -8.91 -8.46
CA LEU A 305 -5.07 -9.54 -9.33
C LEU A 305 -5.04 -11.08 -9.25
N GLN A 306 -3.86 -11.68 -9.09
CA GLN A 306 -3.74 -13.12 -8.89
C GLN A 306 -4.44 -13.58 -7.60
N LYS A 307 -4.30 -12.81 -6.52
CA LYS A 307 -5.02 -13.09 -5.26
C LYS A 307 -6.53 -12.98 -5.47
N ASP A 308 -6.97 -11.94 -6.17
CA ASP A 308 -8.37 -11.70 -6.53
C ASP A 308 -8.97 -12.86 -7.34
N VAL A 309 -8.24 -13.36 -8.35
CA VAL A 309 -8.61 -14.54 -9.15
C VAL A 309 -8.78 -15.77 -8.25
N ARG A 310 -7.83 -16.01 -7.34
CA ARG A 310 -7.87 -17.18 -6.45
C ARG A 310 -8.94 -17.09 -5.36
N GLN A 311 -9.38 -15.88 -5.01
CA GLN A 311 -10.39 -15.66 -3.97
C GLN A 311 -11.81 -15.96 -4.47
N VAL A 312 -12.10 -15.76 -5.76
CA VAL A 312 -13.41 -16.04 -6.33
C VAL A 312 -13.61 -17.55 -6.48
N GLY A 313 -14.70 -18.09 -5.93
CA GLY A 313 -15.00 -19.51 -6.01
C GLY A 313 -15.10 -20.01 -7.46
N PRO A 314 -14.58 -21.21 -7.79
CA PRO A 314 -14.54 -21.70 -9.16
C PRO A 314 -15.93 -21.80 -9.80
N GLU A 315 -16.98 -22.05 -9.03
CA GLU A 315 -18.37 -22.11 -9.50
C GLU A 315 -18.92 -20.77 -10.02
N ARG A 316 -18.22 -19.67 -9.70
CA ARG A 316 -18.56 -18.31 -10.13
C ARG A 316 -17.97 -17.93 -11.47
N TYR A 317 -17.03 -18.70 -12.02
CA TYR A 317 -16.45 -18.46 -13.33
C TYR A 317 -17.32 -19.01 -14.46
N VAL A 318 -17.32 -18.33 -15.61
CA VAL A 318 -17.77 -18.93 -16.88
C VAL A 318 -16.90 -20.16 -17.12
N ASN A 319 -17.48 -21.31 -17.46
CA ASN A 319 -16.79 -22.60 -17.58
C ASN A 319 -16.08 -23.11 -16.30
N GLY A 320 -16.36 -22.51 -15.15
CA GLY A 320 -15.95 -23.04 -13.86
C GLY A 320 -14.43 -23.00 -13.62
N ARG A 321 -13.90 -24.06 -13.00
CA ARG A 321 -12.51 -24.19 -12.58
C ARG A 321 -11.50 -24.04 -13.73
N THR A 322 -11.82 -24.48 -14.94
CA THR A 322 -10.92 -24.38 -16.10
C THR A 322 -10.56 -22.94 -16.43
N THR A 323 -11.52 -22.01 -16.35
CA THR A 323 -11.25 -20.59 -16.61
C THR A 323 -10.44 -19.95 -15.49
N LEU A 324 -10.68 -20.34 -14.23
CA LEU A 324 -9.85 -19.92 -13.11
C LEU A 324 -8.39 -20.35 -13.31
N GLU A 325 -8.15 -21.64 -13.58
CA GLU A 325 -6.81 -22.20 -13.74
C GLU A 325 -6.07 -21.59 -14.94
N ALA A 326 -6.77 -21.36 -16.06
CA ALA A 326 -6.18 -20.69 -17.23
C ALA A 326 -5.75 -19.24 -16.93
N LEU A 327 -6.57 -18.48 -16.20
CA LEU A 327 -6.22 -17.11 -15.80
C LEU A 327 -5.08 -17.10 -14.78
N ASP A 328 -5.12 -17.97 -13.77
CA ASP A 328 -4.08 -18.04 -12.74
C ASP A 328 -2.73 -18.48 -13.31
N GLY A 329 -2.73 -19.45 -14.23
CA GLY A 329 -1.52 -19.88 -14.94
C GLY A 329 -0.90 -18.75 -15.76
N ARG A 330 -1.73 -18.05 -16.53
CA ARG A 330 -1.29 -16.89 -17.32
C ARG A 330 -0.75 -15.74 -16.47
N LEU A 331 -1.36 -15.46 -15.30
CA LEU A 331 -0.85 -14.48 -14.34
C LEU A 331 0.47 -14.95 -13.72
N THR A 332 0.61 -16.25 -13.43
CA THR A 332 1.87 -16.85 -12.95
C THR A 332 3.00 -16.63 -13.96
N ASP A 333 2.74 -16.86 -15.25
CA ASP A 333 3.72 -16.63 -16.32
C ASP A 333 4.08 -15.14 -16.45
N ALA A 334 3.10 -14.25 -16.33
CA ALA A 334 3.33 -12.80 -16.35
C ALA A 334 4.22 -12.34 -15.17
N LEU A 335 3.94 -12.84 -13.96
CA LEU A 335 4.76 -12.58 -12.77
C LEU A 335 6.17 -13.18 -12.90
N LYS A 336 6.30 -14.36 -13.52
CA LYS A 336 7.60 -14.98 -13.80
C LYS A 336 8.45 -14.11 -14.71
N ARG A 337 7.89 -13.54 -15.78
CA ARG A 337 8.61 -12.63 -16.69
C ARG A 337 9.16 -11.39 -15.98
N HIS A 338 8.48 -10.88 -14.97
CA HIS A 338 9.00 -9.78 -14.15
C HIS A 338 10.20 -10.20 -13.32
N ARG A 339 10.20 -11.42 -12.76
CA ARG A 339 11.33 -11.97 -12.01
C ARG A 339 12.54 -12.20 -12.93
N GLU A 340 12.31 -12.81 -14.08
CA GLU A 340 13.34 -13.01 -15.11
C GLU A 340 13.93 -11.66 -15.58
N TRP A 341 13.11 -10.61 -15.66
CA TRP A 341 13.57 -9.26 -15.94
C TRP A 341 14.45 -8.71 -14.81
N VAL A 342 14.05 -8.84 -13.54
CA VAL A 342 14.89 -8.42 -12.39
C VAL A 342 16.23 -9.16 -12.41
N ASP A 343 16.22 -10.47 -12.65
CA ASP A 343 17.44 -11.28 -12.72
C ASP A 343 18.34 -10.82 -13.87
N ALA A 344 17.78 -10.54 -15.05
CA ALA A 344 18.52 -10.04 -16.20
C ALA A 344 19.15 -8.66 -15.91
N VAL A 345 18.39 -7.74 -15.32
CA VAL A 345 18.86 -6.39 -14.96
C VAL A 345 19.95 -6.46 -13.90
N SER A 346 19.82 -7.36 -12.93
CA SER A 346 20.84 -7.56 -11.89
C SER A 346 22.19 -7.98 -12.45
N GLN A 347 22.22 -8.66 -13.60
CA GLN A 347 23.47 -9.05 -14.28
C GLN A 347 23.94 -7.97 -15.26
N ARG A 348 22.98 -7.26 -15.87
CA ARG A 348 23.17 -6.33 -16.99
C ARG A 348 22.24 -5.12 -16.84
N PRO A 349 22.69 -4.03 -16.19
CA PRO A 349 21.82 -2.88 -15.89
C PRO A 349 21.11 -2.29 -17.12
N GLU A 350 21.71 -2.36 -18.30
CA GLU A 350 21.16 -1.89 -19.56
C GLU A 350 19.92 -2.66 -20.04
N ALA A 351 19.74 -3.90 -19.57
CA ALA A 351 18.52 -4.68 -19.82
C ALA A 351 17.26 -3.97 -19.28
N SER A 352 17.42 -3.04 -18.32
CA SER A 352 16.31 -2.26 -17.76
C SER A 352 15.63 -1.35 -18.78
N ARG A 353 16.29 -1.05 -19.91
CA ARG A 353 15.75 -0.25 -21.01
C ARG A 353 14.57 -0.90 -21.71
N VAL A 354 14.49 -2.24 -21.66
CA VAL A 354 13.39 -3.01 -22.22
C VAL A 354 12.54 -3.53 -21.07
N ARG A 355 11.27 -3.09 -20.99
CA ARG A 355 10.35 -3.55 -19.95
C ARG A 355 9.82 -4.96 -20.25
N PRO A 356 9.49 -5.77 -19.22
CA PRO A 356 8.81 -7.03 -19.44
C PRO A 356 7.40 -6.74 -20.00
N TRP A 357 7.14 -7.10 -21.26
CA TRP A 357 5.81 -6.94 -21.83
C TRP A 357 4.91 -8.13 -21.47
N VAL A 358 3.84 -7.84 -20.74
CA VAL A 358 2.81 -8.80 -20.36
C VAL A 358 1.38 -8.29 -20.56
N GLY A 359 1.20 -7.15 -21.23
CA GLY A 359 -0.07 -6.42 -21.28
C GLY A 359 -0.29 -5.50 -20.08
N SER A 360 -1.31 -4.64 -20.13
CA SER A 360 -1.58 -3.70 -19.03
C SER A 360 -2.37 -4.37 -17.90
N PRO A 361 -2.08 -4.09 -16.61
CA PRO A 361 -2.87 -4.66 -15.51
C PRO A 361 -4.37 -4.34 -15.59
N SER A 362 -4.73 -3.19 -16.17
CA SER A 362 -6.11 -2.80 -16.44
C SER A 362 -6.83 -3.77 -17.38
N ASP A 363 -6.15 -4.20 -18.45
CA ASP A 363 -6.70 -5.17 -19.42
C ASP A 363 -6.89 -6.53 -18.76
N TRP A 364 -5.92 -6.98 -17.97
CA TRP A 364 -6.03 -8.21 -17.19
C TRP A 364 -7.20 -8.16 -16.20
N ARG A 365 -7.39 -7.03 -15.50
CA ARG A 365 -8.51 -6.85 -14.58
C ARG A 365 -9.85 -6.89 -15.31
N ALA A 366 -9.95 -6.24 -16.46
CA ALA A 366 -11.15 -6.27 -17.28
C ALA A 366 -11.44 -7.68 -17.83
N GLU A 367 -10.41 -8.42 -18.24
CA GLU A 367 -10.52 -9.83 -18.64
C GLU A 367 -11.02 -10.71 -17.49
N PHE A 368 -10.39 -10.60 -16.31
CA PHE A 368 -10.81 -11.29 -15.09
C PHE A 368 -12.29 -11.04 -14.78
N LEU A 369 -12.73 -9.79 -14.74
CA LEU A 369 -14.13 -9.48 -14.43
C LEU A 369 -15.11 -10.01 -15.49
N ARG A 370 -14.73 -10.05 -16.77
CA ARG A 370 -15.55 -10.66 -17.84
C ARG A 370 -15.66 -12.17 -17.71
N SER A 371 -14.64 -12.82 -17.14
CA SER A 371 -14.60 -14.27 -16.92
C SER A 371 -15.53 -14.74 -15.80
N ILE A 372 -16.03 -13.82 -14.97
CA ILE A 372 -16.94 -14.11 -13.88
C ILE A 372 -18.40 -14.11 -14.38
N ARG A 373 -19.19 -15.08 -13.92
CA ARG A 373 -20.63 -15.19 -14.22
C ARG A 373 -21.39 -13.96 -13.74
N ARG A 374 -22.22 -13.41 -14.63
CA ARG A 374 -23.07 -12.26 -14.36
C ARG A 374 -24.53 -12.64 -14.49
N THR A 375 -25.39 -11.87 -13.84
CA THR A 375 -26.85 -12.00 -13.93
C THR A 375 -27.40 -10.76 -14.61
N THR A 376 -28.38 -10.96 -15.50
CA THR A 376 -29.17 -9.86 -16.06
C THR A 376 -30.14 -9.37 -14.99
N TRP A 377 -30.10 -8.07 -14.70
CA TRP A 377 -31.01 -7.40 -13.79
C TRP A 377 -31.90 -6.46 -14.56
N ILE A 378 -33.20 -6.50 -14.25
CA ILE A 378 -34.23 -5.73 -14.90
C ILE A 378 -34.59 -4.56 -13.98
N ALA A 379 -34.19 -3.35 -14.38
CA ALA A 379 -34.70 -2.12 -13.80
C ALA A 379 -36.18 -1.98 -14.19
N GLN A 380 -37.03 -1.80 -13.20
CA GLN A 380 -38.47 -1.83 -13.41
C GLN A 380 -39.19 -0.88 -12.45
N ARG A 381 -40.30 -0.32 -12.92
CA ARG A 381 -41.17 0.59 -12.17
C ARG A 381 -42.39 -0.15 -11.65
N LEU A 382 -42.60 -0.08 -10.34
CA LEU A 382 -43.76 -0.59 -9.64
C LEU A 382 -44.75 0.53 -9.36
N ARG A 383 -46.05 0.23 -9.44
CA ARG A 383 -47.12 1.10 -8.93
C ARG A 383 -47.31 0.86 -7.44
N LEU A 384 -47.44 1.94 -6.68
CA LEU A 384 -47.69 1.93 -5.24
C LEU A 384 -49.19 2.00 -4.96
N ARG A 385 -49.62 1.58 -3.76
CA ARG A 385 -51.05 1.61 -3.36
C ARG A 385 -51.59 3.04 -3.28
N ASN A 386 -50.73 4.01 -2.98
CA ASN A 386 -51.06 5.43 -2.95
C ASN A 386 -51.11 6.09 -4.36
N GLY A 387 -51.08 5.30 -5.44
CA GLY A 387 -51.07 5.79 -6.83
C GLY A 387 -49.68 6.26 -7.33
N GLY A 388 -48.70 6.35 -6.43
CA GLY A 388 -47.31 6.68 -6.75
C GLY A 388 -46.57 5.55 -7.47
N TRP A 389 -45.25 5.71 -7.58
CA TRP A 389 -44.38 4.71 -8.20
C TRP A 389 -43.02 4.65 -7.51
N THR A 390 -42.35 3.51 -7.66
CA THR A 390 -40.95 3.31 -7.26
C THR A 390 -40.24 2.45 -8.29
N ASP A 391 -38.95 2.68 -8.47
CA ASP A 391 -38.10 1.87 -9.32
C ASP A 391 -37.29 0.89 -8.44
N ILE A 392 -37.15 -0.36 -8.90
CA ILE A 392 -36.30 -1.38 -8.29
C ILE A 392 -35.54 -2.15 -9.38
N MET A 393 -34.56 -2.95 -8.99
CA MET A 393 -33.94 -3.95 -9.87
C MET A 393 -34.24 -5.36 -9.38
N ASP A 394 -34.59 -6.27 -10.27
CA ASP A 394 -34.83 -7.68 -9.93
C ASP A 394 -34.42 -8.59 -11.11
N LYS A 395 -34.23 -9.89 -10.85
CA LYS A 395 -33.85 -10.87 -11.89
C LYS A 395 -35.00 -11.18 -12.85
N ARG A 396 -36.23 -10.84 -12.47
CA ARG A 396 -37.46 -11.06 -13.24
C ARG A 396 -38.33 -9.81 -13.21
N LEU A 397 -39.09 -9.57 -14.28
CA LEU A 397 -40.09 -8.52 -14.30
C LEU A 397 -41.26 -8.93 -13.39
N ARG A 398 -41.58 -8.11 -12.39
CA ARG A 398 -42.67 -8.39 -11.46
C ARG A 398 -44.02 -8.16 -12.14
N PRO A 399 -45.08 -8.86 -11.73
CA PRO A 399 -46.43 -8.65 -12.28
C PRO A 399 -46.86 -7.18 -12.19
N GLY A 400 -47.35 -6.62 -13.30
CA GLY A 400 -47.80 -5.22 -13.38
C GLY A 400 -46.68 -4.16 -13.40
N ALA A 401 -45.40 -4.58 -13.39
CA ALA A 401 -44.27 -3.66 -13.45
C ALA A 401 -43.98 -3.21 -14.90
N LYS A 402 -43.57 -1.95 -15.07
CA LYS A 402 -43.05 -1.45 -16.36
C LYS A 402 -41.54 -1.65 -16.40
N LYS A 403 -41.02 -2.39 -17.39
CA LYS A 403 -39.58 -2.49 -17.65
C LYS A 403 -39.01 -1.12 -18.04
N LEU A 404 -37.89 -0.75 -17.44
CA LEU A 404 -37.16 0.50 -17.72
C LEU A 404 -35.94 0.22 -18.61
N PHE A 405 -35.02 -0.61 -18.12
CA PHE A 405 -33.80 -1.01 -18.83
C PHE A 405 -33.21 -2.29 -18.19
N GLU A 406 -32.19 -2.87 -18.82
CA GLU A 406 -31.46 -4.03 -18.30
C GLU A 406 -29.98 -3.71 -18.12
N ILE A 407 -29.36 -4.39 -17.17
CA ILE A 407 -27.92 -4.31 -16.91
C ILE A 407 -27.38 -5.70 -16.61
N LYS A 408 -26.07 -5.89 -16.74
CA LYS A 408 -25.36 -7.06 -16.23
C LYS A 408 -24.57 -6.69 -14.99
N ALA A 409 -24.82 -7.40 -13.89
CA ALA A 409 -24.15 -7.23 -12.61
C ALA A 409 -23.95 -8.59 -11.91
N PHE A 410 -23.15 -8.62 -10.86
CA PHE A 410 -22.91 -9.86 -10.11
C PHE A 410 -24.07 -10.17 -9.18
N GLY A 411 -24.52 -11.43 -9.19
CA GLY A 411 -25.60 -11.91 -8.33
C GLY A 411 -25.13 -12.43 -6.97
N PHE A 412 -23.87 -12.19 -6.61
CA PHE A 412 -23.20 -12.72 -5.42
C PHE A 412 -22.05 -11.78 -5.00
N GLY A 413 -21.67 -11.86 -3.73
CA GLY A 413 -20.56 -11.08 -3.17
C GLY A 413 -19.20 -11.77 -3.31
N GLY A 414 -18.15 -11.10 -2.83
CA GLY A 414 -16.78 -11.62 -2.93
C GLY A 414 -16.11 -11.37 -4.28
N VAL A 415 -16.74 -10.60 -5.17
CA VAL A 415 -16.08 -10.09 -6.39
C VAL A 415 -15.26 -8.84 -6.02
N PRO A 416 -13.95 -8.83 -6.26
CA PRO A 416 -13.07 -7.72 -5.88
C PRO A 416 -13.47 -6.37 -6.50
N GLY A 417 -13.56 -5.34 -5.66
CA GLY A 417 -13.99 -3.99 -6.02
C GLY A 417 -15.50 -3.82 -6.24
N ALA A 418 -16.30 -4.89 -6.16
CA ALA A 418 -17.75 -4.79 -6.27
C ALA A 418 -18.41 -4.53 -4.91
N THR A 419 -19.24 -3.50 -4.86
CA THR A 419 -20.01 -3.07 -3.69
C THR A 419 -21.43 -3.62 -3.77
N ARG A 420 -21.97 -4.06 -2.63
CA ARG A 420 -23.34 -4.55 -2.55
C ARG A 420 -24.33 -3.39 -2.69
N LEU A 421 -25.25 -3.51 -3.62
CA LEU A 421 -26.41 -2.64 -3.83
C LEU A 421 -27.66 -3.38 -3.35
N VAL A 422 -28.45 -2.77 -2.48
CA VAL A 422 -29.62 -3.40 -1.87
C VAL A 422 -30.84 -2.52 -2.08
N PHE A 423 -31.90 -3.10 -2.65
CA PHE A 423 -33.23 -2.49 -2.66
C PHE A 423 -34.03 -3.03 -1.49
N GLY A 424 -34.58 -2.12 -0.68
CA GLY A 424 -35.37 -2.46 0.50
C GLY A 424 -36.76 -1.86 0.46
N ARG A 425 -37.70 -2.53 1.14
CA ARG A 425 -39.02 -1.99 1.45
C ARG A 425 -39.24 -2.01 2.95
N ARG A 426 -39.88 -0.98 3.49
CA ARG A 426 -40.24 -0.97 4.91
C ARG A 426 -41.42 -1.91 5.14
N ARG A 427 -41.37 -2.72 6.21
CA ARG A 427 -42.45 -3.67 6.50
C ARG A 427 -43.79 -2.93 6.66
N ASN A 428 -44.83 -3.44 6.00
CA ASN A 428 -46.21 -2.93 6.04
C ASN A 428 -46.38 -1.46 5.59
N LYS A 429 -45.42 -0.89 4.84
CA LYS A 429 -45.50 0.48 4.30
C LYS A 429 -45.01 0.54 2.86
N ASP A 430 -45.62 1.40 2.06
CA ASP A 430 -45.14 1.75 0.71
C ASP A 430 -43.98 2.76 0.84
N SER A 431 -42.87 2.30 1.40
CA SER A 431 -41.65 3.08 1.59
C SER A 431 -40.46 2.25 1.15
N TYR A 432 -39.65 2.81 0.25
CA TYR A 432 -38.59 2.13 -0.46
C TYR A 432 -37.25 2.83 -0.27
N THR A 433 -36.18 2.04 -0.24
CA THR A 433 -34.81 2.55 -0.15
C THR A 433 -33.88 1.76 -1.07
N CYS A 434 -32.83 2.41 -1.53
CA CYS A 434 -31.72 1.78 -2.25
C CYS A 434 -30.44 2.23 -1.56
N LEU A 435 -29.66 1.26 -1.12
CA LEU A 435 -28.46 1.49 -0.33
C LEU A 435 -27.27 0.82 -1.03
N LEU A 436 -26.15 1.54 -1.10
CA LEU A 436 -24.86 1.05 -1.57
C LEU A 436 -23.95 0.85 -0.36
N GLY A 437 -23.28 -0.32 -0.30
CA GLY A 437 -22.25 -0.61 0.70
C GLY A 437 -22.74 -0.89 2.11
N ARG A 438 -24.07 -0.99 2.33
CA ARG A 438 -24.66 -1.21 3.67
C ARG A 438 -25.94 -2.02 3.64
N ASP A 439 -26.28 -2.58 4.79
CA ASP A 439 -27.54 -3.30 5.00
C ASP A 439 -28.73 -2.35 5.18
N VAL A 440 -29.92 -2.86 4.90
CA VAL A 440 -31.18 -2.17 5.23
C VAL A 440 -31.43 -2.23 6.74
N PRO A 441 -32.12 -1.23 7.34
CA PRO A 441 -32.44 -1.27 8.76
C PRO A 441 -33.32 -2.49 9.14
N ARG A 442 -33.34 -2.87 10.41
CA ARG A 442 -34.04 -4.10 10.88
C ARG A 442 -35.55 -4.12 10.59
N ASP A 443 -36.20 -2.96 10.48
CA ASP A 443 -37.63 -2.84 10.13
C ASP A 443 -37.92 -2.88 8.62
N TRP A 444 -36.88 -3.13 7.80
CA TRP A 444 -36.97 -3.25 6.35
C TRP A 444 -36.77 -4.70 5.91
N GLU A 445 -37.39 -5.05 4.79
CA GLU A 445 -37.14 -6.28 4.06
C GLU A 445 -36.27 -6.00 2.84
N VAL A 446 -35.37 -6.93 2.52
CA VAL A 446 -34.58 -6.89 1.29
C VAL A 446 -35.44 -7.39 0.14
N LEU A 447 -35.69 -6.54 -0.85
CA LEU A 447 -36.38 -6.91 -2.08
C LEU A 447 -35.44 -7.61 -3.07
N SER A 448 -34.23 -7.07 -3.20
CA SER A 448 -33.19 -7.61 -4.08
C SER A 448 -31.82 -7.09 -3.66
N ALA A 449 -30.78 -7.86 -4.00
CA ALA A 449 -29.39 -7.49 -3.77
C ALA A 449 -28.52 -7.94 -4.94
N LEU A 450 -27.66 -7.05 -5.40
CA LEU A 450 -26.70 -7.26 -6.48
C LEU A 450 -25.37 -6.59 -6.13
N TRP A 451 -24.31 -6.92 -6.84
CA TRP A 451 -22.97 -6.35 -6.64
C TRP A 451 -22.54 -5.60 -7.89
N VAL A 452 -22.23 -4.32 -7.70
CA VAL A 452 -21.96 -3.31 -8.74
C VAL A 452 -20.70 -2.52 -8.35
N PHE A 453 -20.16 -1.68 -9.22
CA PHE A 453 -18.98 -0.88 -8.88
C PHE A 453 -19.38 0.53 -8.46
N ALA A 454 -18.85 1.02 -7.34
CA ALA A 454 -19.04 2.41 -6.93
C ALA A 454 -18.22 3.40 -7.79
N THR A 455 -17.13 2.92 -8.38
CA THR A 455 -16.24 3.66 -9.28
C THR A 455 -16.11 2.95 -10.62
N PRO A 456 -15.80 3.65 -11.72
CA PRO A 456 -15.65 3.01 -13.02
C PRO A 456 -14.43 2.09 -13.02
N VAL A 457 -14.56 0.91 -13.63
CA VAL A 457 -13.44 0.00 -13.89
C VAL A 457 -13.02 0.17 -15.36
N PRO A 458 -11.81 0.70 -15.63
CA PRO A 458 -11.32 0.89 -16.99
C PRO A 458 -11.42 -0.38 -17.83
N GLY A 459 -11.89 -0.23 -19.07
CA GLY A 459 -12.06 -1.36 -19.98
C GLY A 459 -13.16 -2.35 -19.60
N TYR A 460 -13.90 -2.16 -18.51
CA TYR A 460 -14.96 -3.08 -18.07
C TYR A 460 -16.30 -2.38 -17.84
N SER A 461 -16.42 -1.46 -16.87
CA SER A 461 -17.70 -0.84 -16.51
C SER A 461 -17.69 0.67 -16.78
N ASN A 462 -18.33 1.08 -17.88
CA ASN A 462 -18.42 2.48 -18.31
C ASN A 462 -19.84 3.05 -18.21
N GLU A 463 -20.86 2.22 -18.02
CA GLU A 463 -22.24 2.69 -17.91
C GLU A 463 -22.58 3.06 -16.49
N THR A 464 -23.21 4.22 -16.31
CA THR A 464 -23.63 4.71 -15.00
C THR A 464 -25.14 4.57 -14.83
N VAL A 465 -25.56 4.07 -13.68
CA VAL A 465 -26.94 4.11 -13.22
C VAL A 465 -27.03 5.09 -12.06
N GLN A 466 -27.89 6.09 -12.21
CA GLN A 466 -28.21 7.06 -11.17
C GLN A 466 -29.36 6.56 -10.30
N VAL A 467 -29.21 6.75 -8.99
CA VAL A 467 -30.24 6.47 -7.99
C VAL A 467 -30.66 7.79 -7.35
N SER A 468 -31.94 8.12 -7.47
CA SER A 468 -32.53 9.31 -6.83
C SER A 468 -33.63 8.91 -5.87
N GLY A 469 -33.72 9.60 -4.74
CA GLY A 469 -34.86 9.53 -3.84
C GLY A 469 -35.95 10.49 -4.31
N VAL A 470 -37.20 10.08 -4.14
CA VAL A 470 -38.38 10.94 -4.34
C VAL A 470 -39.09 11.06 -2.97
N PRO A 471 -38.67 12.02 -2.11
CA PRO A 471 -39.11 12.06 -0.71
C PRO A 471 -40.63 12.14 -0.56
N GLN A 472 -41.30 12.90 -1.44
CA GLN A 472 -42.76 13.06 -1.44
C GLN A 472 -43.52 11.73 -1.63
N LEU A 473 -42.88 10.76 -2.32
CA LEU A 473 -43.46 9.45 -2.60
C LEU A 473 -42.86 8.34 -1.72
N ASN A 474 -41.90 8.66 -0.85
CA ASN A 474 -41.07 7.68 -0.14
C ASN A 474 -40.52 6.59 -1.08
N SER A 475 -40.11 6.99 -2.28
CA SER A 475 -39.76 6.09 -3.37
C SER A 475 -38.41 6.40 -4.01
N ILE A 476 -38.02 5.56 -4.97
CA ILE A 476 -36.72 5.59 -5.63
C ILE A 476 -36.95 5.73 -7.13
N GLN A 477 -36.06 6.43 -7.80
CA GLN A 477 -35.96 6.48 -9.25
C GLN A 477 -34.61 5.97 -9.74
N LEU A 478 -34.63 5.21 -10.84
CA LEU A 478 -33.43 4.75 -11.52
C LEU A 478 -33.34 5.35 -12.92
N ARG A 479 -32.14 5.81 -13.31
CA ARG A 479 -31.87 6.30 -14.67
C ARG A 479 -30.55 5.75 -15.18
N LEU A 480 -30.54 5.27 -16.42
CA LEU A 480 -29.33 4.87 -17.13
C LEU A 480 -28.77 6.08 -17.90
N GLY A 481 -27.51 6.44 -17.68
CA GLY A 481 -26.85 7.57 -18.34
C GLY A 481 -26.00 8.45 -17.41
N ALA A 482 -25.43 9.52 -17.97
CA ALA A 482 -24.54 10.44 -17.25
C ALA A 482 -25.26 11.14 -16.07
N ILE A 483 -24.50 11.51 -15.04
CA ILE A 483 -24.97 12.38 -13.95
C ILE A 483 -25.44 13.70 -14.61
N PRO A 484 -26.70 14.14 -14.44
CA PRO A 484 -27.09 15.45 -14.92
C PRO A 484 -26.21 16.51 -14.24
N GLU A 485 -25.71 17.49 -15.00
CA GLU A 485 -25.17 18.71 -14.39
C GLU A 485 -26.21 19.25 -13.39
N GLN A 486 -25.74 19.78 -12.25
CA GLN A 486 -26.54 20.19 -11.09
C GLN A 486 -27.67 21.21 -11.39
N GLY A 487 -27.89 21.62 -12.64
CA GLY A 487 -28.93 22.55 -13.07
C GLY A 487 -30.23 21.95 -13.65
N LEU A 488 -30.34 20.62 -13.86
CA LEU A 488 -31.50 20.00 -14.54
C LEU A 488 -32.29 18.97 -13.71
N LEU A 489 -32.17 18.99 -12.38
CA LEU A 489 -33.05 18.21 -11.52
C LEU A 489 -34.39 18.94 -11.35
N LYS A 490 -35.51 18.26 -11.64
CA LYS A 490 -36.83 18.74 -11.21
C LYS A 490 -36.77 18.96 -9.70
N ARG A 491 -37.33 20.06 -9.20
CA ARG A 491 -37.36 20.54 -7.78
C ARG A 491 -37.79 19.50 -6.70
N GLN A 492 -38.08 18.25 -7.06
CA GLN A 492 -38.63 17.20 -6.20
C GLN A 492 -37.76 15.93 -6.08
N GLU A 493 -36.61 15.86 -6.78
CA GLU A 493 -35.72 14.69 -6.77
C GLU A 493 -34.41 15.00 -6.03
N THR A 494 -33.94 14.06 -5.22
CA THR A 494 -32.63 14.16 -4.55
C THR A 494 -31.74 13.02 -5.03
N THR A 495 -30.68 13.34 -5.77
CA THR A 495 -29.66 12.35 -6.17
C THR A 495 -29.04 11.74 -4.93
N LEU A 496 -29.09 10.41 -4.81
CA LEU A 496 -28.50 9.68 -3.70
C LEU A 496 -27.06 9.28 -4.03
N PHE A 497 -26.87 8.56 -5.14
CA PHE A 497 -25.57 8.09 -5.62
C PHE A 497 -25.67 7.55 -7.05
N GLY A 498 -24.52 7.35 -7.69
CA GLY A 498 -24.40 6.60 -8.96
C GLY A 498 -23.59 5.32 -8.77
N PHE A 499 -23.79 4.35 -9.64
CA PHE A 499 -22.98 3.13 -9.69
C PHE A 499 -22.72 2.69 -11.14
N TYR A 500 -21.68 1.89 -11.34
CA TYR A 500 -21.16 1.50 -12.65
C TYR A 500 -21.40 0.02 -12.95
N VAL A 501 -21.78 -0.27 -14.19
CA VAL A 501 -22.17 -1.61 -14.66
C VAL A 501 -21.72 -1.85 -16.10
N THR A 502 -21.89 -3.09 -16.55
CA THR A 502 -21.78 -3.49 -17.96
C THR A 502 -23.16 -3.64 -18.58
N LYS A 503 -23.30 -3.31 -19.87
CA LYS A 503 -24.47 -3.72 -20.67
C LYS A 503 -24.54 -5.23 -20.90
#